data_AF-A0A354HSN2-F1
#
_entry.id   AF-A0A354HSN2-F1
#
_cell.length_a   1.000
_cell.length_b   1.000
_cell.length_c   1.000
_cell.angle_alpha   90.00
_cell.angle_beta   90.00
_cell.angle_gamma   90.00
#
_symmetry.space_group_name_H-M   'P 1'
#
loop_
_entity.id
_entity.type
_entity.pdbx_description
1 polymer ?
#
loop_
_entity_poly.entity_id
_entity_poly.type
_entity_poly.pdbx_seq_one_letter_code
_entity_poly.pdbx_strand_id
1 'polypeptide(L)'
;MEQMVDTYLLHLKVERGLAKNTLDSYRRDLKKFVGYLRSNDINTLNEVDRRMIMSFMEDLHNQHRAPATISRNLAAIRSFYSFLTQESLVKANPTTELDAPKIPKRLPNVMTVSQVAILMEQPNGNNAAGLRDKAMLELLYATGIRVSELVDLNLVDVNLEMGFLRCLGKGSKER
;
A
#
# COMPACT_ATOMS: atom_id res chain seq x y z
N MET A 1 17.46 -5.48 16.02
CA MET A 1 16.54 -5.66 14.87
C MET A 1 15.37 -4.68 14.89
N GLU A 2 14.47 -4.68 15.88
CA GLU A 2 13.32 -3.75 15.95
C GLU A 2 13.73 -2.27 15.84
N GLN A 3 14.74 -1.85 16.61
CA GLN A 3 15.23 -0.47 16.56
C GLN A 3 15.72 -0.07 15.15
N MET A 4 16.34 -0.99 14.41
CA MET A 4 16.78 -0.74 13.03
C MET A 4 15.59 -0.58 12.08
N VAL A 5 14.51 -1.36 12.29
CA VAL A 5 13.26 -1.19 11.55
C VAL A 5 12.65 0.18 11.83
N ASP A 6 12.63 0.63 13.08
CA ASP A 6 12.09 1.95 13.44
C ASP A 6 12.94 3.09 12.84
N THR A 7 14.27 3.00 12.90
CA THR A 7 15.17 3.96 12.26
C THR A 7 14.95 4.02 10.74
N TYR A 8 14.82 2.87 10.09
CA TYR A 8 14.51 2.79 8.67
C TYR A 8 13.16 3.44 8.33
N LEU A 9 12.10 3.15 9.11
CA LEU A 9 10.78 3.73 8.88
C LEU A 9 10.78 5.24 9.11
N LEU A 10 11.59 5.74 10.05
CA LEU A 10 11.80 7.17 10.25
C LEU A 10 12.50 7.80 9.05
N HIS A 11 13.57 7.19 8.54
CA HIS A 11 14.26 7.63 7.33
C HIS A 11 13.29 7.70 6.13
N LEU A 12 12.48 6.66 5.90
CA LEU A 12 11.46 6.67 4.84
C LEU A 12 10.42 7.79 5.00
N LYS A 13 10.06 8.13 6.23
CA LYS A 13 9.10 9.18 6.53
C LYS A 13 9.70 10.57 6.29
N VAL A 14 10.91 10.81 6.79
CA VAL A 14 11.53 12.14 6.82
C VAL A 14 12.20 12.47 5.50
N GLU A 15 13.03 11.57 4.98
CA GLU A 15 13.86 11.85 3.80
C GLU A 15 13.14 11.55 2.49
N ARG A 16 12.30 10.49 2.46
CA ARG A 16 11.58 10.08 1.25
C ARG A 16 10.13 10.54 1.18
N GLY A 17 9.62 11.17 2.23
CA GLY A 17 8.25 11.69 2.28
C GLY A 17 7.18 10.65 1.97
N LEU A 18 7.41 9.37 2.31
CA LEU A 18 6.50 8.28 1.95
C LEU A 18 5.16 8.41 2.69
N ALA A 19 4.08 8.10 1.99
CA ALA A 19 2.73 8.11 2.54
C ALA A 19 2.59 7.15 3.74
N LYS A 20 1.81 7.55 4.74
CA LYS A 20 1.55 6.78 5.97
C LYS A 20 1.15 5.32 5.69
N ASN A 21 0.27 5.10 4.72
CA ASN A 21 -0.19 3.75 4.35
C ASN A 21 0.94 2.84 3.86
N THR A 22 1.92 3.39 3.15
CA THR A 22 3.11 2.64 2.71
C THR A 22 4.01 2.32 3.89
N LEU A 23 4.25 3.30 4.79
CA LEU A 23 5.02 3.09 6.02
C LEU A 23 4.39 2.01 6.91
N ASP A 24 3.07 2.05 7.09
CA ASP A 24 2.35 1.07 7.90
C ASP A 24 2.40 -0.33 7.27
N SER A 25 2.35 -0.41 5.94
CA SER A 25 2.49 -1.66 5.20
C SER A 25 3.90 -2.24 5.37
N TYR A 26 4.94 -1.42 5.23
CA TYR A 26 6.33 -1.84 5.42
C TYR A 26 6.60 -2.23 6.87
N ARG A 27 6.06 -1.50 7.84
CA ARG A 27 6.17 -1.84 9.27
C ARG A 27 5.60 -3.23 9.54
N ARG A 28 4.41 -3.54 9.03
CA ARG A 28 3.78 -4.86 9.21
C ARG A 28 4.61 -5.98 8.58
N ASP A 29 5.11 -5.77 7.37
CA ASP A 29 5.91 -6.77 6.67
C ASP A 29 7.26 -7.02 7.36
N LEU A 30 7.98 -5.96 7.74
CA LEU A 30 9.26 -6.07 8.43
C LEU A 30 9.10 -6.67 9.83
N LYS A 31 8.01 -6.37 10.55
CA LYS A 31 7.72 -7.04 11.83
C LYS A 31 7.51 -8.55 11.66
N LYS A 32 6.81 -8.99 10.61
CA LYS A 32 6.67 -10.42 10.31
C LYS A 32 8.01 -11.07 10.02
N PHE A 33 8.85 -10.40 9.22
CA PHE A 33 10.18 -10.89 8.89
C PHE A 33 11.07 -11.00 10.14
N VAL A 34 11.14 -9.95 10.97
CA VAL A 34 11.89 -9.97 12.23
C VAL A 34 11.35 -11.04 13.19
N GLY A 35 10.03 -11.23 13.24
CA GLY A 35 9.41 -12.31 14.00
C GLY A 35 9.85 -13.70 13.52
N TYR A 36 9.88 -13.92 12.20
CA TYR A 36 10.37 -15.15 11.60
C TYR A 36 11.86 -15.40 11.90
N LEU A 37 12.71 -14.38 11.84
CA LEU A 37 14.12 -14.52 12.19
C LEU A 37 14.29 -14.97 13.65
N ARG A 38 13.55 -14.32 14.57
CA ARG A 38 13.57 -14.67 16.00
C ARG A 38 13.09 -16.09 16.27
N SER A 39 12.06 -16.56 15.58
CA SER A 39 11.57 -17.93 15.76
C SER A 39 12.52 -19.00 15.23
N ASN A 40 13.53 -18.60 14.43
CA ASN A 40 14.59 -19.48 13.93
C ASN A 40 15.94 -19.16 14.60
N ASP A 41 15.92 -18.55 15.79
CA ASP A 41 17.10 -18.22 16.61
C ASP A 41 18.13 -17.28 15.93
N ILE A 42 17.72 -16.55 14.90
CA ILE A 42 18.57 -15.56 14.22
C ILE A 42 18.43 -14.22 14.93
N ASN A 43 19.52 -13.78 15.55
CA ASN A 43 19.52 -12.59 16.41
C ASN A 43 20.12 -11.34 15.75
N THR A 44 20.87 -11.51 14.66
CA THR A 44 21.50 -10.40 13.93
C THR A 44 21.18 -10.43 12.44
N LEU A 45 21.01 -9.25 11.84
CA LEU A 45 20.73 -9.10 10.41
C LEU A 45 21.95 -9.43 9.53
N ASN A 46 23.15 -9.51 10.10
CA ASN A 46 24.36 -9.93 9.38
C ASN A 46 24.42 -11.46 9.18
N GLU A 47 23.68 -12.24 9.95
CA GLU A 47 23.59 -13.71 9.78
C GLU A 47 22.60 -14.11 8.70
N VAL A 48 21.74 -13.19 8.28
CA VAL A 48 20.70 -13.47 7.29
C VAL A 48 21.32 -13.64 5.92
N ASP A 49 21.17 -14.83 5.36
CA ASP A 49 21.55 -15.13 3.99
C ASP A 49 20.35 -15.18 3.05
N ARG A 50 20.65 -15.40 1.76
CA ARG A 50 19.63 -15.54 0.71
C ARG A 50 18.67 -16.70 1.00
N ARG A 51 19.15 -17.82 1.53
CA ARG A 51 18.35 -19.04 1.76
C ARG A 51 17.31 -18.79 2.84
N MET A 52 17.67 -18.11 3.92
CA MET A 52 16.74 -17.76 4.99
C MET A 52 15.60 -16.88 4.49
N ILE A 53 15.86 -15.94 3.58
CA ILE A 53 14.80 -15.09 3.00
C ILE A 53 13.91 -15.92 2.06
N MET A 54 14.46 -16.87 1.31
CA MET A 54 13.68 -17.80 0.50
C MET A 54 12.78 -18.69 1.38
N SER A 55 13.32 -19.24 2.48
CA SER A 55 12.55 -20.01 3.45
C SER A 55 11.45 -19.19 4.11
N PHE A 56 11.67 -17.90 4.38
CA PHE A 56 10.62 -17.00 4.84
C PHE A 56 9.51 -16.81 3.79
N MET A 57 9.87 -16.63 2.52
CA MET A 57 8.88 -16.52 1.44
C MET A 57 8.06 -17.81 1.27
N GLU A 58 8.70 -18.97 1.44
CA GLU A 58 8.06 -20.28 1.43
C GLU A 58 7.13 -20.47 2.63
N ASP A 59 7.53 -20.05 3.83
CA ASP A 59 6.66 -20.02 5.01
C ASP A 59 5.40 -19.15 4.77
N LEU A 60 5.55 -17.95 4.20
CA LEU A 60 4.40 -17.13 3.82
C LEU A 60 3.51 -17.82 2.77
N HIS A 61 4.09 -18.53 1.82
CA HIS A 61 3.34 -19.31 0.83
C HIS A 61 2.57 -20.46 1.49
N ASN A 62 3.20 -21.20 2.40
CA ASN A 62 2.60 -22.29 3.16
C ASN A 62 1.48 -21.80 4.10
N GLN A 63 1.56 -20.55 4.57
CA GLN A 63 0.47 -19.84 5.24
C GLN A 63 -0.62 -19.31 4.30
N HIS A 64 -0.61 -19.71 3.03
CA HIS A 64 -1.62 -19.35 2.02
C HIS A 64 -1.73 -17.84 1.78
N ARG A 65 -0.62 -17.10 1.95
CA ARG A 65 -0.59 -15.67 1.64
C ARG A 65 -0.62 -15.47 0.13
N ALA A 66 -1.40 -14.48 -0.32
CA ALA A 66 -1.49 -14.14 -1.74
C ALA A 66 -0.11 -13.77 -2.31
N PRO A 67 0.21 -14.12 -3.57
CA PRO A 67 1.50 -13.80 -4.21
C PRO A 67 1.86 -12.30 -4.17
N ALA A 68 0.86 -11.43 -4.28
CA ALA A 68 1.04 -9.98 -4.15
C ALA A 68 1.51 -9.57 -2.73
N THR A 69 1.07 -10.27 -1.69
CA THR A 69 1.52 -10.04 -0.31
C THR A 69 2.96 -10.47 -0.13
N ILE A 70 3.34 -11.63 -0.67
CA ILE A 70 4.72 -12.15 -0.59
C ILE A 70 5.67 -11.21 -1.35
N SER A 71 5.30 -10.79 -2.56
CA SER A 71 6.06 -9.82 -3.35
C SER A 71 6.25 -8.48 -2.62
N ARG A 72 5.20 -7.96 -1.97
CA ARG A 72 5.29 -6.74 -1.14
C ARG A 72 6.20 -6.92 0.08
N ASN A 73 6.17 -8.09 0.73
CA ASN A 73 7.09 -8.40 1.83
C ASN A 73 8.54 -8.38 1.34
N LEU A 74 8.84 -9.03 0.21
CA LEU A 74 10.18 -9.01 -0.38
C LEU A 74 10.61 -7.58 -0.76
N ALA A 75 9.72 -6.76 -1.30
CA ALA A 75 10.02 -5.36 -1.61
C ALA A 75 10.36 -4.55 -0.35
N ALA A 76 9.63 -4.76 0.76
CA ALA A 76 9.93 -4.13 2.04
C ALA A 76 11.31 -4.59 2.57
N ILE A 77 11.61 -5.89 2.51
CA ILE A 77 12.89 -6.47 2.94
C ILE A 77 14.06 -5.95 2.09
N ARG A 78 13.92 -5.92 0.76
CA ARG A 78 14.93 -5.34 -0.15
C ARG A 78 15.24 -3.89 0.19
N SER A 79 14.20 -3.08 0.34
CA SER A 79 14.35 -1.65 0.63
C SER A 79 14.96 -1.44 2.02
N PHE A 80 14.64 -2.30 2.99
CA PHE A 80 15.26 -2.28 4.32
C PHE A 80 16.75 -2.65 4.29
N TYR A 81 17.12 -3.78 3.67
CA TYR A 81 18.54 -4.16 3.56
C TYR A 81 19.35 -3.16 2.73
N SER A 82 18.75 -2.57 1.69
CA SER A 82 19.41 -1.49 0.93
C SER A 82 19.76 -0.31 1.83
N PHE A 83 18.84 0.12 2.70
CA PHE A 83 19.10 1.17 3.68
C PHE A 83 20.20 0.75 4.66
N LEU A 84 20.12 -0.45 5.23
CA LEU A 84 21.12 -0.91 6.21
C LEU A 84 22.53 -1.01 5.61
N THR A 85 22.66 -1.46 4.36
CA THR A 85 23.96 -1.53 3.69
C THR A 85 24.48 -0.12 3.39
N GLN A 86 23.61 0.80 2.99
CA GLN A 86 23.99 2.20 2.71
C GLN A 86 24.48 2.92 3.98
N GLU A 87 23.86 2.63 5.12
CA GLU A 87 24.27 3.12 6.45
C GLU A 87 25.41 2.31 7.09
N SER A 88 26.00 1.34 6.36
CA SER A 88 27.06 0.45 6.86
C SER A 88 26.70 -0.35 8.14
N LEU A 89 25.40 -0.54 8.40
CA LEU A 89 24.88 -1.30 9.54
C LEU A 89 24.92 -2.83 9.31
N VAL A 90 24.96 -3.24 8.05
CA VAL A 90 25.18 -4.64 7.62
C VAL A 90 26.24 -4.71 6.54
N LYS A 91 26.99 -5.82 6.51
CA LYS A 91 28.14 -5.98 5.59
C LYS A 91 27.73 -6.17 4.14
N ALA A 92 26.61 -6.83 3.90
CA ALA A 92 26.13 -7.18 2.57
C ALA A 92 24.60 -7.19 2.53
N ASN A 93 24.06 -7.00 1.33
CA ASN A 93 22.63 -7.09 1.10
C ASN A 93 22.27 -8.50 0.58
N PRO A 94 21.59 -9.37 1.38
CA PRO A 94 21.23 -10.73 0.97
C PRO A 94 20.09 -10.80 -0.06
N THR A 95 19.54 -9.65 -0.47
CA THR A 95 18.33 -9.58 -1.31
C THR A 95 18.59 -9.26 -2.78
N THR A 96 19.84 -9.01 -3.16
CA THR A 96 20.24 -8.52 -4.49
C THR A 96 19.86 -9.45 -5.64
N GLU A 97 19.94 -10.77 -5.42
CA GLU A 97 19.65 -11.80 -6.44
C GLU A 97 18.33 -12.54 -6.19
N LEU A 98 17.47 -12.01 -5.31
CA LEU A 98 16.17 -12.62 -5.05
C LEU A 98 15.15 -12.14 -6.08
N ASP A 99 14.42 -13.07 -6.68
CA ASP A 99 13.28 -12.77 -7.53
C ASP A 99 11.97 -12.73 -6.74
N ALA A 100 11.10 -11.78 -7.08
CA ALA A 100 9.77 -11.74 -6.50
C ALA A 100 8.87 -12.78 -7.19
N PRO A 101 7.90 -13.38 -6.48
CA PRO A 101 6.95 -14.29 -7.10
C PRO A 101 6.18 -13.57 -8.20
N LYS A 102 5.99 -14.24 -9.34
CA LYS A 102 5.20 -13.70 -10.46
C LYS A 102 3.77 -13.50 -9.99
N ILE A 103 3.31 -12.24 -10.01
CA ILE A 103 1.93 -11.90 -9.70
C ILE A 103 1.12 -12.11 -10.99
N PRO A 104 0.16 -13.06 -11.02
CA PRO A 104 -0.69 -13.21 -12.18
C PRO A 104 -1.50 -11.93 -12.41
N LYS A 105 -1.47 -11.40 -13.62
CA LYS A 105 -2.29 -10.25 -14.01
C LYS A 105 -3.75 -10.70 -14.05
N ARG A 106 -4.53 -10.35 -13.03
CA ARG A 106 -5.99 -10.45 -13.09
C ARG A 106 -6.51 -9.27 -13.88
N LEU A 107 -7.34 -9.53 -14.88
CA LEU A 107 -8.09 -8.47 -15.53
C LEU A 107 -9.05 -7.87 -14.50
N PRO A 108 -9.22 -6.54 -14.46
CA PRO A 108 -10.26 -5.93 -13.64
C PRO A 108 -11.61 -6.54 -13.99
N ASN A 109 -12.42 -6.85 -12.98
CA ASN A 109 -13.82 -7.16 -13.23
C ASN A 109 -14.54 -5.86 -13.56
N VAL A 110 -15.20 -5.80 -14.70
CA VAL A 110 -15.94 -4.62 -15.16
C VAL A 110 -17.43 -4.82 -14.92
N MET A 111 -18.09 -3.78 -14.41
CA MET A 111 -19.54 -3.82 -14.22
C MET A 111 -20.26 -3.70 -15.56
N THR A 112 -21.37 -4.42 -15.72
CA THR A 112 -22.29 -4.19 -16.84
C THR A 112 -23.06 -2.88 -16.65
N VAL A 113 -23.61 -2.33 -17.74
CA VAL A 113 -24.46 -1.13 -17.69
C VAL A 113 -25.63 -1.32 -16.71
N SER A 114 -26.24 -2.52 -16.69
CA SER A 114 -27.32 -2.85 -15.75
C SER A 114 -26.86 -2.85 -14.29
N GLN A 115 -25.67 -3.37 -13.99
CA GLN A 115 -25.10 -3.33 -12.64
C GLN A 115 -24.79 -1.91 -12.19
N VAL A 116 -24.33 -1.05 -13.12
CA VAL A 116 -24.12 0.38 -12.84
C VAL A 116 -25.45 1.05 -12.51
N ALA A 117 -26.50 0.85 -13.32
CA ALA A 117 -27.82 1.42 -13.05
C ALA A 117 -28.34 1.02 -11.66
N ILE A 118 -28.27 -0.27 -11.32
CA ILE A 118 -28.68 -0.77 -9.99
C ILE A 118 -27.86 -0.11 -8.86
N LEU A 119 -26.54 0.08 -9.05
CA LEU A 119 -25.68 0.73 -8.07
C LEU A 119 -26.07 2.20 -7.85
N MET A 120 -26.34 2.93 -8.94
CA MET A 120 -26.74 4.34 -8.90
C MET A 120 -28.09 4.56 -8.20
N GLU A 121 -28.95 3.54 -8.21
CA GLU A 121 -30.27 3.55 -7.54
C GLU A 121 -30.22 3.14 -6.06
N GLN A 122 -29.10 2.61 -5.55
CA GLN A 122 -29.02 2.14 -4.15
C GLN A 122 -29.23 3.21 -3.07
N PRO A 123 -28.76 4.47 -3.22
CA PRO A 123 -28.97 5.50 -2.21
C PRO A 123 -30.46 5.80 -2.02
N ASN A 124 -31.05 5.23 -0.97
CA ASN A 124 -32.48 5.31 -0.69
C ASN A 124 -32.78 6.31 0.44
N GLY A 125 -33.72 7.22 0.17
CA GLY A 125 -34.28 8.13 1.16
C GLY A 125 -33.86 9.59 0.98
N ASN A 126 -34.77 10.50 1.34
CA ASN A 126 -34.56 11.95 1.30
C ASN A 126 -33.92 12.51 2.58
N ASN A 127 -33.20 11.68 3.34
CA ASN A 127 -32.43 12.15 4.48
C ASN A 127 -31.04 12.64 4.01
N ALA A 128 -30.34 13.36 4.88
CA ALA A 128 -29.04 13.94 4.53
C ALA A 128 -27.99 12.90 4.10
N ALA A 129 -28.01 11.70 4.68
CA ALA A 129 -27.08 10.63 4.32
C ALA A 129 -27.36 10.07 2.91
N GLY A 130 -28.64 9.81 2.57
CA GLY A 130 -29.03 9.33 1.25
C GLY A 130 -28.70 10.32 0.14
N LEU A 131 -28.95 11.61 0.36
CA LEU A 131 -28.60 12.68 -0.58
C LEU A 131 -27.08 12.81 -0.78
N ARG A 132 -26.31 12.71 0.31
CA ARG A 132 -24.84 12.72 0.26
C ARG A 132 -24.32 11.51 -0.54
N ASP A 133 -24.78 10.32 -0.21
CA ASP A 133 -24.30 9.07 -0.83
C ASP A 133 -24.67 9.05 -2.33
N LYS A 134 -25.84 9.58 -2.71
CA LYS A 134 -26.21 9.80 -4.10
C LYS A 134 -25.26 10.76 -4.81
N ALA A 135 -25.00 11.94 -4.23
CA ALA A 135 -24.07 12.91 -4.82
C ALA A 135 -22.66 12.32 -4.96
N MET A 136 -22.20 11.54 -3.99
CA MET A 136 -20.91 10.84 -4.04
C MET A 136 -20.84 9.83 -5.20
N LEU A 137 -21.87 9.01 -5.41
CA LEU A 137 -21.90 8.05 -6.52
C LEU A 137 -21.95 8.75 -7.89
N GLU A 138 -22.79 9.78 -8.03
CA GLU A 138 -22.87 10.59 -9.27
C GLU A 138 -21.52 11.22 -9.60
N LEU A 139 -20.82 11.74 -8.59
CA LEU A 139 -19.52 12.36 -8.80
C LEU A 139 -18.44 11.33 -9.19
N LEU A 140 -18.42 10.16 -8.54
CA LEU A 140 -17.55 9.03 -8.93
C LEU A 140 -17.78 8.63 -10.38
N TYR A 141 -19.05 8.50 -10.76
CA TYR A 141 -19.46 8.08 -12.10
C TYR A 141 -19.09 9.13 -13.16
N ALA A 142 -19.36 10.40 -12.90
CA ALA A 142 -19.16 11.48 -13.87
C ALA A 142 -17.69 11.88 -14.07
N THR A 143 -16.87 11.83 -13.00
CA THR A 143 -15.51 12.41 -13.02
C THR A 143 -14.39 11.39 -12.96
N GLY A 144 -14.67 10.15 -12.50
CA GLY A 144 -13.63 9.17 -12.20
C GLY A 144 -12.71 9.59 -11.05
N ILE A 145 -13.15 10.49 -10.18
CA ILE A 145 -12.44 10.86 -8.95
C ILE A 145 -12.17 9.60 -8.10
N ARG A 146 -11.03 9.53 -7.41
CA ARG A 146 -10.76 8.41 -6.49
C ARG A 146 -11.54 8.62 -5.20
N VAL A 147 -11.92 7.52 -4.55
CA VAL A 147 -12.64 7.55 -3.26
C VAL A 147 -11.91 8.41 -2.22
N SER A 148 -10.58 8.34 -2.14
CA SER A 148 -9.81 9.18 -1.21
C SER A 148 -9.93 10.67 -1.53
N GLU A 149 -9.87 11.04 -2.81
CA GLU A 149 -9.99 12.44 -3.24
C GLU A 149 -11.42 12.96 -2.99
N LEU A 150 -12.43 12.11 -3.20
CA LEU A 150 -13.84 12.42 -2.96
C LEU A 150 -14.13 12.75 -1.48
N VAL A 151 -13.62 11.92 -0.55
CA VAL A 151 -13.90 12.11 0.88
C VAL A 151 -13.11 13.26 1.50
N ASP A 152 -12.05 13.71 0.83
CA ASP A 152 -11.20 14.84 1.25
C ASP A 152 -11.66 16.20 0.66
N LEU A 153 -12.69 16.22 -0.20
CA LEU A 153 -13.22 17.45 -0.81
C LEU A 153 -13.84 18.41 0.22
N ASN A 154 -13.57 19.69 0.04
CA ASN A 154 -14.18 20.79 0.79
C ASN A 154 -15.08 21.65 -0.10
N LEU A 155 -15.93 22.48 0.51
CA LEU A 155 -16.82 23.38 -0.22
C LEU A 155 -16.07 24.33 -1.16
N VAL A 156 -14.86 24.76 -0.78
CA VAL A 156 -14.00 25.65 -1.58
C VAL A 156 -13.42 24.98 -2.83
N ASP A 157 -13.45 23.66 -2.88
CA ASP A 157 -12.92 22.89 -3.99
C ASP A 157 -13.94 22.75 -5.11
N VAL A 158 -15.22 23.02 -4.86
CA VAL A 158 -16.33 22.80 -5.80
C VAL A 158 -16.84 24.12 -6.34
N ASN A 159 -16.81 24.27 -7.67
CA ASN A 159 -17.44 25.39 -8.37
C ASN A 159 -18.62 24.87 -9.21
N LEU A 160 -19.82 24.97 -8.64
CA LEU A 160 -21.04 24.51 -9.30
C LEU A 160 -21.46 25.40 -10.48
N GLU A 161 -21.12 26.68 -10.47
CA GLU A 161 -21.44 27.61 -11.57
C GLU A 161 -20.63 27.29 -12.83
N MET A 162 -19.35 27.00 -12.65
CA MET A 162 -18.44 26.63 -13.76
C MET A 162 -18.40 25.12 -14.01
N GLY A 163 -19.04 24.30 -13.18
CA GLY A 163 -19.17 22.86 -13.38
C GLY A 163 -17.87 22.07 -13.19
N PHE A 164 -16.96 22.52 -12.33
CA PHE A 164 -15.73 21.81 -12.02
C PHE A 164 -15.47 21.71 -10.52
N LEU A 165 -14.59 20.80 -10.15
CA LEU A 165 -14.01 20.72 -8.82
C LEU A 165 -12.49 20.60 -8.93
N ARG A 166 -11.80 20.93 -7.85
CA ARG A 166 -10.36 20.77 -7.70
C ARG A 166 -10.08 19.64 -6.75
N CYS A 167 -9.13 18.77 -7.07
CA CYS A 167 -8.70 17.74 -6.13
C CYS A 167 -7.19 17.56 -6.11
N LEU A 168 -6.66 17.23 -4.94
CA LEU A 168 -5.24 16.94 -4.76
C LEU A 168 -4.97 15.46 -5.06
N GLY A 169 -4.33 15.21 -6.19
CA GLY A 169 -3.91 13.88 -6.62
C GLY A 169 -2.60 13.41 -6.00
N LYS A 170 -2.16 12.22 -6.40
CA LYS A 170 -0.90 11.60 -5.94
C LYS A 170 0.30 12.54 -6.19
N GLY A 171 1.06 12.81 -5.14
CA GLY A 171 2.21 13.72 -5.17
C GLY A 171 1.85 15.20 -4.96
N SER A 172 0.69 15.48 -4.35
CA SER A 172 0.19 16.84 -4.10
C SER A 172 0.03 17.66 -5.38
N LYS A 173 -0.30 16.99 -6.49
CA LYS A 173 -0.60 17.65 -7.76
C LYS A 173 -2.10 17.89 -7.87
N GLU A 174 -2.47 19.14 -8.07
CA GLU A 174 -3.85 19.55 -8.34
C GLU A 174 -4.29 19.05 -9.73
N ARG A 175 -5.54 18.63 -9.83
CA ARG A 175 -6.21 18.29 -11.08
C ARG A 175 -7.69 18.64 -11.01
#